data_AF-A0A9D1V960-F1
#
_entry.id   AF-A0A9D1V960-F1
#
_cell.length_a   1.000
_cell.length_b   1.000
_cell.length_c   1.000
_cell.angle_alpha   90.00
_cell.angle_beta   90.00
_cell.angle_gamma   90.00
#
_symmetry.space_group_name_H-M   'P 1'
#
loop_
_entity.id
_entity.type
_entity.pdbx_description
1 polymer ?
#
loop_
_entity_poly.entity_id
_entity_poly.type
_entity_poly.pdbx_seq_one_letter_code
_entity_poly.pdbx_strand_id
1 'polypeptide(L)' 'MFRYTRKYFGLSPSNYINGIRLQQAEIQLRTTDRQITQIALACGFYDCAYFSKLFKKNYAESPLVYRKNHFEKA' A
#
# COMPACT_ATOMS: atom_id res chain seq x y z
N MET A 1 20.21 -9.85 13.45
CA MET A 1 19.55 -11.16 13.64
C MET A 1 18.19 -11.13 12.92
N PHE A 2 18.18 -11.34 11.59
CA PHE A 2 16.98 -11.25 10.74
C PHE A 2 16.62 -12.63 10.15
N ARG A 3 16.36 -13.64 10.98
CA ARG A 3 16.18 -15.02 10.47
C ARG A 3 15.16 -15.90 11.18
N TYR A 4 14.08 -15.33 11.73
CA TYR A 4 13.01 -16.12 12.35
C TYR A 4 11.60 -15.62 12.04
N THR A 5 11.28 -15.37 10.76
CA THR A 5 9.89 -15.07 10.34
C THR A 5 9.38 -16.08 9.31
N ARG A 6 9.61 -17.38 9.56
CA ARG A 6 8.99 -18.47 8.80
C ARG A 6 8.68 -19.62 9.76
N LYS A 7 7.43 -19.79 10.20
CA LYS A 7 6.86 -21.15 10.28
C LYS A 7 5.38 -21.32 10.62
N TYR A 8 4.66 -20.37 11.24
CA TYR A 8 3.38 -20.76 11.88
C TYR A 8 2.08 -20.12 11.39
N PHE A 9 2.11 -19.13 10.50
CA PHE A 9 0.88 -18.57 9.97
C PHE A 9 0.90 -18.59 8.45
N GLY A 10 -0.02 -19.35 7.86
CA GLY A 10 -0.31 -19.37 6.41
C GLY A 10 -0.69 -18.00 5.83
N LEU A 11 -0.80 -16.98 6.69
CA LEU A 11 -0.81 -15.56 6.37
C LEU A 11 0.34 -14.93 7.19
N SER A 12 1.48 -14.65 6.57
CA SER A 12 2.59 -13.98 7.28
C SER A 12 2.07 -12.68 7.90
N PRO A 13 2.36 -12.37 9.19
CA PRO A 13 1.91 -11.13 9.85
C PRO A 13 2.20 -9.87 9.03
N SER A 14 3.29 -9.89 8.27
CA SER A 14 3.66 -8.87 7.30
C SER A 14 2.59 -8.62 6.24
N ASN A 15 1.90 -9.64 5.73
CA ASN A 15 0.83 -9.50 4.75
C ASN A 15 -0.40 -8.84 5.35
N TYR A 16 -0.75 -9.20 6.59
CA TYR A 16 -1.87 -8.58 7.29
C TYR A 16 -1.62 -7.10 7.58
N ILE A 17 -0.42 -6.79 8.09
CA ILE A 17 0.02 -5.40 8.31
C ILE A 17 0.05 -4.62 6.99
N ASN A 18 0.57 -5.24 5.92
CA ASN A 18 0.57 -4.62 4.60
C ASN A 18 -0.86 -4.36 4.10
N GLY A 19 -1.82 -5.23 4.36
CA GLY A 19 -3.24 -5.00 4.04
C GLY A 19 -3.76 -3.73 4.70
N ILE A 20 -3.54 -3.56 6.01
CA ILE A 20 -3.93 -2.36 6.75
C ILE A 20 -3.25 -1.11 6.18
N ARG A 21 -1.95 -1.19 5.87
CA ARG A 21 -1.19 -0.08 5.27
C ARG A 21 -1.72 0.31 3.90
N LEU A 22 -2.13 -0.67 3.09
CA LEU A 22 -2.70 -0.41 1.78
C LEU A 22 -4.08 0.25 1.87
N GLN A 23 -4.92 -0.14 2.85
CA GLN A 23 -6.20 0.54 3.10
C GLN A 23 -5.99 2.01 3.50
N GLN A 24 -4.99 2.30 4.33
CA GLN A 24 -4.63 3.68 4.66
C GLN A 24 -4.14 4.45 3.41
N ALA A 25 -3.34 3.81 2.55
CA ALA A 25 -2.87 4.41 1.31
C ALA A 25 -4.02 4.69 0.34
N GLU A 26 -5.01 3.80 0.25
CA GLU A 26 -6.24 3.97 -0.55
C GLU A 26 -6.99 5.23 -0.16
N ILE A 27 -7.22 5.43 1.15
CA ILE A 27 -7.90 6.63 1.68
C ILE A 27 -7.12 7.89 1.31
N GLN A 28 -5.80 7.88 1.51
CA GLN A 28 -4.92 9.02 1.16
C GLN A 28 -4.92 9.31 -0.34
N LEU A 29 -4.97 8.28 -1.20
CA LEU A 29 -5.02 8.44 -2.65
C LEU A 29 -6.36 9.05 -3.12
N ARG A 30 -7.46 8.77 -2.43
CA ARG A 30 -8.78 9.34 -2.76
C ARG A 30 -8.96 10.77 -2.26
N THR A 31 -8.36 11.09 -1.11
CA THR A 31 -8.61 12.34 -0.38
C THR A 31 -7.52 13.40 -0.54
N THR A 32 -6.34 13.04 -1.04
CA THR A 32 -5.18 13.97 -1.12
C THR A 32 -4.51 13.93 -2.49
N ASP A 33 -3.96 15.07 -2.92
CA ASP A 33 -3.12 15.13 -4.14
C ASP A 33 -1.62 14.91 -3.83
N ARG A 34 -1.29 14.31 -2.67
CA ARG A 34 0.11 14.05 -2.32
C ARG A 34 0.78 13.13 -3.33
N GLN A 35 2.10 13.26 -3.47
CA GLN A 35 2.85 12.36 -4.33
C GLN A 35 2.73 10.92 -3.82
N ILE A 36 2.59 9.98 -4.74
CA ILE A 36 2.44 8.54 -4.43
C ILE A 36 3.61 8.03 -3.58
N THR A 37 4.82 8.56 -3.82
CA THR A 37 6.02 8.26 -3.03
C THR A 37 5.88 8.70 -1.58
N GLN A 38 5.32 9.89 -1.33
CA GLN A 38 5.06 10.38 0.02
C GLN A 38 3.96 9.60 0.72
N ILE A 39 2.91 9.20 -0.01
CA ILE A 39 1.84 8.35 0.53
C ILE A 39 2.41 6.97 0.92
N ALA A 40 3.23 6.37 0.06
CA ALA A 40 3.88 5.09 0.35
C ALA A 40 4.75 5.18 1.62
N LEU A 41 5.57 6.22 1.74
CA LEU A 41 6.40 6.47 2.93
C LEU A 41 5.55 6.69 4.19
N ALA A 42 4.48 7.50 4.09
CA ALA A 42 3.58 7.78 5.21
C ALA A 42 2.83 6.53 5.68
N CYS A 43 2.51 5.61 4.76
CA CYS A 43 1.90 4.31 5.07
C CYS A 43 2.92 3.25 5.52
N GLY A 44 4.20 3.59 5.68
CA GLY A 44 5.24 2.71 6.20
C GLY A 44 5.87 1.78 5.16
N PHE A 45 5.78 2.11 3.88
CA PHE A 45 6.52 1.45 2.80
C PHE A 45 7.82 2.19 2.52
N TYR A 46 8.95 1.51 2.73
CA TYR A 46 10.28 2.04 2.40
C TYR A 46 10.59 1.98 0.90
N ASP A 47 9.92 1.08 0.17
CA ASP A 47 10.13 0.87 -1.26
C ASP A 47 8.82 1.17 -2.02
N CYS A 48 8.85 2.21 -2.85
CA CYS A 48 7.72 2.67 -3.64
C CYS A 48 7.36 1.71 -4.78
N ALA A 49 8.34 0.98 -5.34
CA ALA A 49 8.10 -0.03 -6.38
C ALA A 49 7.43 -1.27 -5.79
N TYR A 50 7.86 -1.69 -4.59
CA TYR A 50 7.19 -2.75 -3.82
C TYR A 50 5.77 -2.35 -3.46
N PHE A 51 5.55 -1.14 -2.94
CA PHE A 51 4.21 -0.59 -2.69
C PHE A 51 3.34 -0.65 -3.94
N SER A 52 3.81 -0.13 -5.06
CA SER A 52 3.04 -0.08 -6.31
C SER A 52 2.66 -1.47 -6.82
N LYS A 53 3.58 -2.43 -6.73
CA LYS A 53 3.32 -3.84 -7.09
C LYS A 53 2.31 -4.49 -6.16
N LEU A 54 2.42 -4.23 -4.85
CA LEU A 54 1.52 -4.80 -3.85
C LEU A 54 0.12 -4.16 -3.92
N PHE A 55 0.04 -2.86 -4.13
CA PHE A 55 -1.21 -2.13 -4.34
C PHE A 55 -1.93 -2.66 -5.58
N LYS A 56 -1.23 -2.76 -6.72
CA LYS A 56 -1.79 -3.36 -7.93
C LYS A 56 -2.23 -4.80 -7.75
N LYS A 57 -1.55 -5.59 -6.92
CA LYS A 57 -1.97 -6.96 -6.60
C LYS A 57 -3.27 -7.00 -5.79
N ASN A 58 -3.51 -6.05 -4.89
CA ASN A 58 -4.69 -6.03 -4.02
C ASN A 58 -5.89 -5.32 -4.65
N TYR A 59 -5.65 -4.26 -5.44
CA TYR A 59 -6.68 -3.38 -6.01
C TYR A 59 -6.80 -3.50 -7.53
N ALA A 60 -6.10 -4.44 -8.17
CA ALA A 60 -6.00 -4.66 -9.63
C ALA A 60 -5.43 -3.48 -10.45
N GLU A 61 -5.38 -2.27 -9.90
CA GLU A 61 -4.93 -1.04 -10.55
C GLU A 61 -3.67 -0.45 -9.88
N SER A 62 -2.88 0.32 -10.63
CA SER A 62 -1.74 1.02 -10.02
C SER A 62 -2.23 2.18 -9.14
N PRO A 63 -1.48 2.61 -8.11
CA PRO A 63 -1.87 3.72 -7.24
C PRO A 63 -2.21 5.01 -8.01
N LEU A 64 -1.52 5.25 -9.13
CA LEU A 64 -1.74 6.42 -9.98
C LEU A 64 -3.06 6.34 -10.76
N VAL A 65 -3.36 5.16 -11.31
CA VAL A 65 -4.63 4.90 -12.01
C VAL A 65 -5.78 4.92 -11.02
N TYR A 66 -5.61 4.26 -9.87
CA TYR A 66 -6.58 4.24 -8.80
C TYR A 66 -6.92 5.66 -8.32
N ARG A 67 -5.90 6.52 -8.10
CA ARG A 67 -6.11 7.95 -7.81
C ARG A 67 -6.93 8.59 -8.92
N LYS A 68 -6.53 8.48 -10.18
CA LYS A 68 -7.24 9.11 -11.30
C LYS A 68 -8.73 8.69 -11.39
N ASN A 69 -9.02 7.43 -11.10
CA ASN A 69 -10.38 6.86 -11.19
C ASN A 69 -11.26 7.19 -9.98
N HIS A 70 -10.67 7.29 -8.79
CA HIS A 70 -11.39 7.42 -7.52
C HIS A 70 -11.10 8.72 -6.76
N PHE A 71 -10.46 9.71 -7.40
CA PHE A 71 -10.22 11.00 -6.79
C PHE A 71 -11.54 11.72 -6.53
N GLU A 72 -11.97 11.73 -5.27
CA GLU A 72 -13.11 12.51 -4.84
C GLU A 72 -12.64 13.95 -4.68
N LYS A 73 -12.80 14.70 -5.77
CA LYS A 73 -12.65 16.14 -5.77
C LYS A 73 -13.75 16.69 -4.86
N ALA A 74 -13.37 17.10 -3.64
CA ALA A 74 -14.20 18.00 -2.84
C ALA A 74 -14.39 19.32 -3.59
#